data_AF-A0A1W9S712-F1
#
_entry.id   AF-A0A1W9S712-F1
#
_cell.length_a   1.000
_cell.length_b   1.000
_cell.length_c   1.000
_cell.angle_alpha   90.00
_cell.angle_beta   90.00
_cell.angle_gamma   90.00
#
_symmetry.space_group_name_H-M   'P 1'
#
loop_
_entity.id
_entity.type
_entity.pdbx_description
1 polymer ?
#
loop_
_entity_poly.entity_id
_entity_poly.type
_entity_poly.pdbx_seq_one_letter_code
_entity_poly.pdbx_strand_id
1 'polypeptide(L)'
;MVDKHNLKENYRLAGCCNPALGDKIVGFLKIDSSIISVHKAGCKNLAKVNTDRLFNLAWDEIIKIDTDQNQFDELEYNKLDDIDFMILKHHQVMGVDYSLVVARILTLPKKTVFERHRKLKELQLLKRIQPRIIRYRKNIVKNKWIKHRNHTYYEITPKGCEFLKHHSLIKKEKRS
;
A
#
# COMPACT_ATOMS: atom_id res chain seq x y z
N MET A 1 -24.96 -2.28 -14.24
CA MET A 1 -23.86 -3.26 -14.36
C MET A 1 -23.02 -3.06 -13.10
N VAL A 2 -23.01 -4.00 -12.15
CA VAL A 2 -22.38 -3.80 -10.84
C VAL A 2 -20.89 -4.11 -10.97
N ASP A 3 -20.07 -3.09 -10.76
CA ASP A 3 -18.61 -3.17 -10.83
C ASP A 3 -18.09 -4.33 -9.98
N LYS A 4 -17.53 -5.31 -10.67
CA LYS A 4 -16.64 -6.26 -10.01
C LYS A 4 -15.45 -5.44 -9.52
N HIS A 5 -15.11 -5.63 -8.25
CA HIS A 5 -13.80 -5.38 -7.65
C HIS A 5 -13.65 -4.09 -6.84
N ASN A 6 -14.23 -4.05 -5.64
CA ASN A 6 -13.48 -3.49 -4.51
C ASN A 6 -13.74 -4.20 -3.18
N LEU A 7 -13.42 -5.50 -3.12
CA LEU A 7 -13.48 -6.27 -1.87
C LEU A 7 -12.07 -6.44 -1.27
N LYS A 8 -11.99 -6.51 0.06
CA LYS A 8 -10.77 -6.90 0.78
C LYS A 8 -10.28 -8.26 0.29
N GLU A 9 -8.97 -8.51 0.37
CA GLU A 9 -8.30 -9.61 -0.37
C GLU A 9 -8.87 -11.01 -0.10
N ASN A 10 -9.40 -11.23 1.10
CA ASN A 10 -9.93 -12.52 1.54
C ASN A 10 -11.43 -12.74 1.22
N TYR A 11 -12.09 -11.82 0.53
CA TYR A 11 -13.52 -11.92 0.21
C TYR A 11 -13.76 -12.13 -1.28
N ARG A 12 -14.72 -13.01 -1.60
CA ARG A 12 -15.16 -13.31 -2.97
C ARG A 12 -16.68 -13.43 -3.01
N LEU A 13 -17.33 -12.76 -3.97
CA LEU A 13 -18.77 -12.92 -4.18
C LEU A 13 -19.08 -14.30 -4.76
N ALA A 14 -20.14 -14.94 -4.25
CA ALA A 14 -20.61 -16.21 -4.75
C ALA A 14 -21.38 -16.06 -6.06
N GLY A 15 -21.03 -16.88 -7.06
CA GLY A 15 -21.70 -16.87 -8.36
C GLY A 15 -23.13 -17.41 -8.34
N CYS A 16 -23.52 -18.19 -7.32
CA CYS A 16 -24.81 -18.88 -7.30
C CYS A 16 -26.01 -18.01 -6.93
N CYS A 17 -25.81 -16.95 -6.16
CA CYS A 17 -26.88 -16.03 -5.73
C CYS A 17 -26.63 -14.58 -6.13
N ASN A 18 -25.51 -14.32 -6.80
CA ASN A 18 -25.09 -13.01 -7.32
C ASN A 18 -25.41 -11.84 -6.36
N PRO A 19 -24.82 -11.84 -5.15
CA PRO A 19 -25.03 -10.79 -4.16
C PRO A 19 -24.56 -9.43 -4.69
N ALA A 20 -25.36 -8.40 -4.46
CA ALA A 20 -25.13 -7.02 -4.85
C ALA A 20 -25.24 -6.07 -3.65
N LEU A 21 -24.64 -4.89 -3.76
CA LEU A 21 -24.71 -3.86 -2.73
C LEU A 21 -26.15 -3.60 -2.30
N GLY A 22 -26.39 -3.59 -0.99
CA GLY A 22 -27.72 -3.44 -0.40
C GLY A 22 -28.44 -4.76 -0.08
N ASP A 23 -28.00 -5.90 -0.64
CA ASP A 23 -28.49 -7.21 -0.20
C ASP A 23 -28.04 -7.50 1.23
N LYS A 24 -28.88 -8.19 2.01
CA LYS A 24 -28.43 -8.84 3.24
C LYS A 24 -27.48 -9.98 2.87
N ILE A 25 -26.27 -9.99 3.40
CA ILE A 25 -25.23 -10.96 3.05
C ILE A 25 -24.78 -11.80 4.25
N VAL A 26 -24.22 -12.96 3.93
CA VAL A 26 -23.57 -13.87 4.87
C VAL A 26 -22.25 -14.36 4.29
N GLY A 27 -21.28 -14.61 5.18
CA GLY A 27 -19.99 -15.16 4.83
C GLY A 27 -19.96 -16.66 5.07
N PHE A 28 -19.34 -17.38 4.14
CA PHE A 28 -19.04 -18.80 4.27
C PHE A 28 -17.53 -19.02 4.12
N LEU A 29 -16.87 -19.49 5.18
CA LEU A 29 -15.46 -19.86 5.13
C LEU A 29 -15.31 -21.15 4.31
N LYS A 30 -14.37 -21.23 3.36
CA LYS A 30 -14.08 -22.46 2.59
C LYS A 30 -13.10 -23.39 3.31
N ILE A 31 -13.21 -24.70 3.08
CA ILE A 31 -12.33 -25.69 3.75
C ILE A 31 -10.95 -25.49 3.14
N ASP A 32 -9.92 -25.46 3.98
CA ASP A 32 -8.52 -25.28 3.60
C ASP A 32 -8.22 -24.00 2.80
N SER A 33 -9.03 -22.95 3.01
CA SER A 33 -8.84 -21.66 2.36
C SER A 33 -9.11 -20.51 3.31
N SER A 34 -8.24 -19.50 3.28
CA SER A 34 -8.47 -18.22 3.96
C SER A 34 -9.51 -17.34 3.25
N ILE A 35 -10.18 -17.86 2.21
CA ILE A 35 -11.18 -17.13 1.42
C ILE A 35 -12.57 -17.32 2.02
N ILE A 36 -13.24 -16.20 2.22
CA ILE A 36 -14.64 -16.09 2.61
C ILE A 36 -15.48 -15.87 1.35
N SER A 37 -16.38 -16.81 1.10
CA SER A 37 -17.40 -16.70 0.04
C SER A 37 -18.58 -15.88 0.57
N VAL A 38 -18.93 -14.79 -0.11
CA VAL A 38 -20.04 -13.89 0.27
C VAL A 38 -21.29 -14.31 -0.49
N HIS A 39 -22.36 -14.61 0.23
CA HIS A 39 -23.66 -15.03 -0.32
C HIS A 39 -24.78 -14.10 0.14
N LYS A 40 -25.92 -14.09 -0.56
CA LYS A 40 -27.16 -13.51 0.00
C LYS A 40 -27.63 -14.32 1.21
N ALA A 41 -28.17 -13.64 2.21
CA ALA A 41 -28.87 -14.29 3.32
C ALA A 41 -30.02 -15.16 2.76
N GLY A 42 -30.09 -16.42 3.20
CA GLY A 42 -31.07 -17.39 2.68
C GLY A 42 -30.70 -18.06 1.36
N CYS A 43 -29.43 -17.99 0.93
CA CYS A 43 -28.97 -18.72 -0.26
C CYS A 43 -29.22 -20.24 -0.12
N LYS A 44 -29.95 -20.84 -1.08
CA LYS A 44 -30.29 -22.27 -1.08
C LYS A 44 -29.08 -23.20 -1.00
N ASN A 45 -27.94 -22.78 -1.57
CA ASN A 45 -26.70 -23.57 -1.53
C ASN A 45 -26.04 -23.60 -0.15
N LEU A 46 -26.49 -22.77 0.79
CA LEU A 46 -26.05 -22.80 2.19
C LEU A 46 -26.98 -23.63 3.08
N ALA A 47 -28.09 -24.17 2.56
CA ALA A 47 -29.04 -24.92 3.39
C ALA A 47 -28.46 -26.22 3.99
N LYS A 48 -27.37 -26.75 3.41
CA LYS A 48 -26.74 -28.02 3.81
C LYS A 48 -25.30 -27.86 4.28
N VAL A 49 -24.82 -26.63 4.48
CA VAL A 49 -23.44 -26.42 4.92
C VAL A 49 -23.36 -26.39 6.45
N ASN A 50 -22.17 -26.70 6.98
CA ASN A 50 -21.92 -26.58 8.42
C ASN A 50 -22.09 -25.12 8.88
N THR A 51 -22.98 -24.90 9.84
CA THR A 51 -23.35 -23.61 10.41
C THR A 51 -22.21 -22.91 11.14
N ASP A 52 -21.26 -23.65 11.70
CA ASP A 52 -20.09 -23.09 12.42
C ASP A 52 -19.16 -22.29 11.49
N ARG A 53 -19.37 -22.42 10.19
CA ARG A 53 -18.56 -21.82 9.12
C ARG A 53 -19.32 -20.71 8.41
N LEU A 54 -20.50 -20.38 8.91
CA LEU A 54 -21.33 -19.25 8.51
C LEU A 54 -21.23 -18.12 9.52
N PHE A 55 -21.15 -16.89 9.02
CA PHE A 55 -21.13 -15.70 9.86
C PHE A 55 -21.87 -14.57 9.15
N ASN A 56 -22.46 -13.68 9.94
CA ASN A 56 -23.07 -12.47 9.42
C ASN A 56 -21.97 -11.54 8.90
N LEU A 57 -22.23 -10.90 7.77
CA LEU A 57 -21.34 -9.91 7.17
C LEU A 57 -22.11 -8.63 6.90
N ALA A 58 -21.43 -7.51 7.03
CA ALA A 58 -21.89 -6.23 6.50
C ALA A 58 -21.02 -5.79 5.31
N TRP A 59 -21.59 -5.00 4.41
CA TRP A 59 -20.92 -4.60 3.17
C TRP A 59 -19.71 -3.70 3.42
N ASP A 60 -19.81 -2.79 4.37
CA ASP A 60 -18.74 -1.90 4.84
C ASP A 60 -17.54 -2.65 5.43
N GLU A 61 -17.75 -3.82 6.02
CA GLU A 61 -16.68 -4.66 6.55
C GLU A 61 -15.83 -5.32 5.46
N ILE A 62 -16.41 -5.56 4.28
CA ILE A 62 -15.80 -6.35 3.21
C ILE A 62 -15.37 -5.52 2.01
N ILE A 63 -15.94 -4.33 1.84
CA ILE A 63 -15.53 -3.37 0.82
C ILE A 63 -14.16 -2.83 1.21
N LYS A 64 -13.26 -2.76 0.23
CA LYS A 64 -12.05 -1.94 0.32
C LYS A 64 -12.53 -0.50 0.32
N ILE A 65 -12.28 0.21 1.40
CA ILE A 65 -12.34 1.66 1.36
C ILE A 65 -11.22 2.05 0.41
N ASP A 66 -11.58 2.55 -0.78
CA ASP A 66 -10.67 3.39 -1.57
C ASP A 66 -10.49 4.66 -0.76
N THR A 67 -9.72 4.58 0.31
CA THR A 67 -9.09 5.77 0.83
C THR A 67 -8.25 6.20 -0.36
N ASP A 68 -8.57 7.34 -0.98
CA ASP A 68 -7.75 7.92 -2.03
C ASP A 68 -6.43 8.36 -1.39
N GLN A 69 -5.59 7.39 -1.02
CA GLN A 69 -4.30 7.59 -0.38
C GLN A 69 -3.28 8.16 -1.36
N ASN A 70 -3.72 8.54 -2.56
CA ASN A 70 -2.95 9.28 -3.53
C ASN A 70 -3.35 10.76 -3.58
N GLN A 71 -4.34 11.21 -2.81
CA GLN A 71 -4.68 12.63 -2.79
C GLN A 71 -3.62 13.45 -2.04
N PHE A 72 -3.22 14.57 -2.65
CA PHE A 72 -2.36 15.57 -2.02
C PHE A 72 -3.09 16.24 -0.85
N ASP A 73 -2.49 16.20 0.34
CA ASP A 73 -2.99 16.85 1.56
C ASP A 73 -1.99 17.93 2.00
N GLU A 74 -2.45 19.18 2.04
CA GLU A 74 -1.64 20.34 2.41
C GLU A 74 -1.19 20.33 3.88
N LEU A 75 -2.02 19.81 4.79
CA LEU A 75 -1.66 19.67 6.21
C LEU A 75 -0.56 18.63 6.42
N GLU A 76 -0.58 17.56 5.62
CA GLU A 76 0.52 16.60 5.60
C GLU A 76 1.78 17.18 4.96
N TYR A 77 1.65 17.93 3.88
CA TYR A 77 2.77 18.59 3.20
C TYR A 77 3.52 19.52 4.17
N ASN A 78 2.79 20.32 4.95
CA ASN A 78 3.36 21.25 5.93
C ASN A 78 4.09 20.56 7.09
N LYS A 79 3.91 19.25 7.27
CA LYS A 79 4.70 18.48 8.24
C LYS A 79 6.09 18.14 7.72
N LEU A 80 6.37 18.27 6.42
CA LEU A 80 7.62 17.86 5.79
C LEU A 80 8.65 18.99 5.72
N ASP A 81 9.93 18.63 5.82
CA ASP A 81 11.06 19.54 5.62
C ASP A 81 11.99 19.10 4.48
N ASP A 82 13.06 19.87 4.25
CA ASP A 82 14.02 19.59 3.17
C ASP A 82 14.66 18.21 3.26
N ILE A 83 14.91 17.69 4.46
CA ILE A 83 15.50 16.35 4.63
C ILE A 83 14.51 15.28 4.15
N ASP A 84 13.23 15.44 4.47
CA ASP A 84 12.17 14.55 4.00
C ASP A 84 12.12 14.52 2.46
N PHE A 85 12.16 15.70 1.82
CA PHE A 85 12.17 15.79 0.36
C PHE A 85 13.47 15.27 -0.28
N MET A 86 14.63 15.43 0.37
CA MET A 86 15.89 14.81 -0.08
C MET A 86 15.81 13.29 -0.09
N ILE A 87 15.22 12.69 0.95
CA ILE A 87 15.02 11.23 1.04
C ILE A 87 14.03 10.75 -0.03
N LEU A 88 12.90 11.44 -0.20
CA LEU A 88 11.95 11.11 -1.27
C LEU A 88 12.62 11.22 -2.64
N LYS A 89 13.41 12.27 -2.88
CA LYS A 89 14.13 12.48 -4.15
C LYS A 89 15.13 11.36 -4.41
N HIS A 90 15.85 10.90 -3.39
CA HIS A 90 16.74 9.73 -3.48
C HIS A 90 15.98 8.52 -4.00
N HIS A 91 14.84 8.18 -3.40
CA HIS A 91 14.04 7.03 -3.82
C HIS A 91 13.42 7.18 -5.21
N GLN A 92 13.06 8.41 -5.61
CA GLN A 92 12.60 8.68 -6.98
C GLN A 92 13.69 8.38 -8.02
N VAL A 93 14.95 8.71 -7.72
CA VAL A 93 16.08 8.57 -8.66
C VAL A 93 16.68 7.16 -8.62
N MET A 94 16.95 6.64 -7.43
CA MET A 94 17.70 5.40 -7.21
C MET A 94 16.80 4.16 -7.11
N GLY A 95 15.50 4.36 -6.89
CA GLY A 95 14.51 3.31 -6.68
C GLY A 95 14.53 2.78 -5.24
N VAL A 96 14.38 1.46 -5.12
CA VAL A 96 14.23 0.81 -3.80
C VAL A 96 15.56 0.74 -3.07
N ASP A 97 15.59 1.25 -1.83
CA ASP A 97 16.79 1.31 -0.99
C ASP A 97 16.46 1.21 0.51
N TYR A 98 17.48 1.07 1.36
CA TYR A 98 17.33 1.01 2.82
C TYR A 98 18.05 2.18 3.50
N SER A 99 17.59 2.54 4.69
CA SER A 99 17.94 3.80 5.37
C SER A 99 19.45 4.03 5.56
N LEU A 100 20.24 2.99 5.82
CA LEU A 100 21.71 3.14 5.97
C LEU A 100 22.41 3.56 4.67
N VAL A 101 21.92 3.10 3.52
CA VAL A 101 22.46 3.54 2.22
C VAL A 101 22.08 4.98 1.98
N VAL A 102 20.81 5.33 2.20
CA VAL A 102 20.32 6.70 2.01
C VAL A 102 21.11 7.67 2.90
N ALA A 103 21.34 7.32 4.17
CA ALA A 103 22.15 8.11 5.09
C ALA A 103 23.58 8.34 4.58
N ARG A 104 24.20 7.30 4.00
CA ARG A 104 25.55 7.42 3.43
C ARG A 104 25.56 8.33 2.20
N ILE A 105 24.60 8.18 1.29
CA ILE A 105 24.54 8.91 0.02
C ILE A 105 24.21 10.38 0.24
N LEU A 106 23.29 10.68 1.17
CA LEU A 106 22.91 12.05 1.50
C LEU A 106 23.84 12.70 2.55
N THR A 107 24.82 11.96 3.06
CA THR A 107 25.74 12.41 4.11
C THR A 107 24.99 12.94 5.35
N LEU A 108 23.95 12.21 5.78
CA LEU A 108 23.09 12.57 6.91
C LEU A 108 23.30 11.61 8.10
N PRO A 109 23.03 12.05 9.35
CA PRO A 109 23.07 11.18 10.51
C PRO A 109 22.10 9.99 10.36
N LYS A 110 22.59 8.78 10.67
CA LYS A 110 21.80 7.54 10.54
C LYS A 110 20.46 7.67 11.28
N LYS A 111 20.48 8.11 12.53
CA LYS A 111 19.28 8.28 13.38
C LYS A 111 18.21 9.13 12.67
N THR A 112 18.60 10.30 12.16
CA THR A 112 17.73 11.20 11.40
C THR A 112 17.07 10.50 10.22
N VAL A 113 17.85 9.78 9.42
CA VAL A 113 17.31 9.09 8.23
C VAL A 113 16.36 7.95 8.60
N PHE A 114 16.64 7.19 9.67
CA PHE A 114 15.71 6.16 10.15
C PHE A 114 14.39 6.77 10.64
N GLU A 115 14.44 7.85 11.41
CA GLU A 115 13.25 8.57 11.88
C GLU A 115 12.44 9.13 10.72
N ARG A 116 13.10 9.72 9.70
CA ARG A 116 12.41 10.23 8.51
C ARG A 116 11.80 9.13 7.66
N HIS A 117 12.47 7.98 7.48
CA HIS A 117 11.85 6.84 6.78
C HIS A 117 10.61 6.33 7.50
N ARG A 118 10.63 6.30 8.84
CA ARG A 118 9.46 5.93 9.64
C ARG A 118 8.31 6.91 9.41
N LYS A 119 8.57 8.22 9.55
CA LYS A 119 7.60 9.30 9.30
C LYS A 119 7.01 9.23 7.89
N LEU A 120 7.86 9.14 6.87
CA LEU A 120 7.43 9.07 5.47
C LEU A 120 6.62 7.80 5.16
N LYS A 121 6.89 6.69 5.85
CA LYS A 121 6.09 5.48 5.77
C LYS A 121 4.73 5.66 6.45
N GLU A 122 4.68 6.28 7.63
CA GLU A 122 3.44 6.58 8.35
C GLU A 122 2.52 7.50 7.54
N LEU A 123 3.10 8.48 6.81
CA LEU A 123 2.40 9.35 5.85
C LEU A 123 2.14 8.69 4.49
N GLN A 124 2.56 7.43 4.31
CA GLN A 124 2.34 6.65 3.09
C GLN A 124 3.01 7.24 1.83
N LEU A 125 4.04 8.07 2.02
CA LEU A 125 4.89 8.62 0.96
C LEU A 125 6.01 7.62 0.57
N LEU A 126 6.37 6.73 1.50
CA LEU A 126 7.17 5.55 1.26
C LEU A 126 6.40 4.29 1.65
N LYS A 127 6.63 3.18 0.95
CA LYS A 127 6.13 1.86 1.32
C LYS A 127 7.27 0.89 1.56
N ARG A 128 7.10 0.02 2.56
CA ARG A 128 8.05 -1.09 2.82
C ARG A 128 7.83 -2.18 1.78
N ILE A 129 8.91 -2.68 1.20
CA ILE A 129 8.88 -3.82 0.28
C ILE A 129 9.23 -5.10 1.05
N GLN A 130 8.38 -6.12 0.96
CA GLN A 130 8.69 -7.48 1.42
C GLN A 130 9.40 -8.24 0.28
N PRO A 131 10.51 -8.95 0.54
CA PRO A 131 11.23 -9.64 -0.52
C PRO A 131 10.56 -10.98 -0.87
N ARG A 132 10.37 -11.23 -2.18
CA ARG A 132 10.33 -12.60 -2.71
C ARG A 132 11.47 -12.87 -3.69
N ILE A 133 11.82 -11.92 -4.55
CA ILE A 133 13.09 -11.75 -5.29
C ILE A 133 13.04 -10.31 -5.78
N ILE A 134 14.06 -9.49 -5.52
CA ILE A 134 14.02 -8.06 -5.91
C ILE A 134 15.28 -7.71 -6.72
N ARG A 135 15.04 -7.10 -7.87
CA ARG A 135 16.05 -6.48 -8.73
C ARG A 135 16.26 -5.05 -8.24
N TYR A 136 17.41 -4.74 -7.63
CA TYR A 136 17.64 -3.43 -7.01
C TYR A 136 18.52 -2.50 -7.85
N ARG A 137 18.10 -1.22 -7.85
CA ARG A 137 18.72 0.01 -8.39
C ARG A 137 18.89 0.10 -9.91
N LYS A 138 18.32 1.17 -10.47
CA LYS A 138 18.64 1.63 -11.83
C LYS A 138 20.05 2.26 -11.78
N ASN A 139 20.87 2.02 -12.81
CA ASN A 139 22.16 2.68 -13.04
C ASN A 139 23.40 2.22 -12.24
N ILE A 140 23.42 1.05 -11.59
CA ILE A 140 24.65 0.56 -10.92
C ILE A 140 25.50 -0.33 -11.82
N VAL A 141 24.99 -1.45 -12.34
CA VAL A 141 25.61 -2.29 -13.39
C VAL A 141 24.51 -3.22 -13.94
N LYS A 142 24.45 -3.50 -15.25
CA LYS A 142 23.59 -4.59 -15.78
C LYS A 142 24.01 -5.91 -15.11
N ASN A 143 23.05 -6.64 -14.52
CA ASN A 143 23.17 -8.03 -14.05
C ASN A 143 23.94 -8.31 -12.74
N LYS A 144 24.17 -7.33 -11.85
CA LYS A 144 24.72 -7.62 -10.51
C LYS A 144 23.62 -7.86 -9.47
N TRP A 145 23.40 -9.13 -9.12
CA TRP A 145 22.44 -9.55 -8.09
C TRP A 145 23.04 -9.35 -6.69
N ILE A 146 22.70 -8.26 -6.01
CA ILE A 146 23.15 -8.01 -4.65
C ILE A 146 22.11 -8.59 -3.67
N LYS A 147 22.43 -9.74 -3.07
CA LYS A 147 21.66 -10.27 -1.93
C LYS A 147 22.07 -9.51 -0.67
N HIS A 148 21.12 -8.86 -0.01
CA HIS A 148 21.31 -8.33 1.34
C HIS A 148 20.23 -8.86 2.28
N ARG A 149 20.69 -9.42 3.40
CA ARG A 149 19.90 -9.99 4.50
C ARG A 149 19.36 -8.86 5.42
N ASN A 150 18.24 -9.11 6.10
CA ASN A 150 17.65 -8.39 7.25
C ASN A 150 17.38 -6.86 7.18
N HIS A 151 17.69 -6.16 6.08
CA HIS A 151 17.40 -4.73 5.97
C HIS A 151 15.95 -4.46 5.53
N THR A 152 15.37 -3.36 6.03
CA THR A 152 14.06 -2.87 5.60
C THR A 152 14.23 -1.96 4.39
N TYR A 153 13.64 -2.36 3.27
CA TYR A 153 13.68 -1.64 2.00
C TYR A 153 12.43 -0.80 1.80
N TYR A 154 12.62 0.38 1.22
CA TYR A 154 11.57 1.36 0.96
C TYR A 154 11.53 1.75 -0.52
N GLU A 155 10.32 1.88 -1.03
CA GLU A 155 10.02 2.41 -2.37
C GLU A 155 9.12 3.65 -2.22
N ILE A 156 9.30 4.65 -3.09
CA ILE A 156 8.43 5.82 -3.15
C ILE A 156 7.04 5.43 -3.69
N THR A 157 5.98 5.97 -3.08
CA THR A 157 4.60 5.76 -3.53
C THR A 157 4.20 6.81 -4.58
N PRO A 158 3.06 6.64 -5.28
CA PRO A 158 2.51 7.69 -6.14
C PRO A 158 2.27 9.00 -5.37
N LYS A 159 1.67 8.94 -4.18
CA LYS A 159 1.53 10.09 -3.25
C LYS A 159 2.87 10.78 -2.99
N GLY A 160 3.93 10.04 -2.66
CA GLY A 160 5.27 10.59 -2.47
C GLY A 160 5.83 11.29 -3.71
N CYS A 161 5.54 10.77 -4.91
CA CYS A 161 5.92 11.42 -6.17
C CYS A 161 5.15 12.74 -6.39
N GLU A 162 3.88 12.82 -6.03
CA GLU A 162 3.09 14.05 -6.13
C GLU A 162 3.60 15.14 -5.20
N PHE A 163 3.88 14.80 -3.94
CA PHE A 163 4.47 15.72 -2.98
C PHE A 163 5.80 16.30 -3.48
N LEU A 164 6.66 15.47 -4.10
CA LEU A 164 7.90 15.94 -4.73
C LEU A 164 7.66 16.89 -5.92
N LYS A 165 6.66 16.61 -6.76
CA LYS A 165 6.30 17.48 -7.89
C LYS A 165 5.86 18.84 -7.38
N HIS A 166 4.95 18.86 -6.41
CA HIS A 166 4.46 20.08 -5.77
C HIS A 166 5.61 20.89 -5.14
N HIS A 167 6.47 20.23 -4.36
CA HIS A 167 7.65 20.87 -3.76
C HIS A 167 8.60 21.49 -4.80
N SER A 168 8.77 20.81 -5.94
CA SER A 168 9.61 21.30 -7.05
C SER A 168 9.01 22.52 -7.74
N LEU A 169 7.68 22.64 -7.82
CA LEU A 169 7.01 23.82 -8.38
C LEU A 169 7.19 25.04 -7.47
N ILE A 170 6.94 24.89 -6.16
CA ILE A 170 7.15 25.96 -5.18
C ILE A 170 8.60 26.48 -5.21
N LYS A 171 9.59 25.58 -5.29
CA LYS A 171 11.00 25.98 -5.37
C LYS A 171 11.37 26.72 -6.65
N LYS A 172 10.65 26.50 -7.77
CA LYS A 172 10.85 27.25 -9.02
C LYS A 172 10.25 28.66 -8.94
N GLU A 173 9.05 28.79 -8.38
CA GLU A 173 8.38 30.09 -8.19
C GLU A 173 9.20 31.01 -7.29
N LYS A 174 9.75 30.50 -6.18
CA LYS A 174 10.60 31.29 -5.26
C LYS A 174 11.97 31.70 -5.84
N ARG A 175 12.36 31.13 -6.99
CA ARG A 175 13.63 31.42 -7.67
C ARG A 175 13.45 32.34 -8.89
N SER A 176 12.20 32.65 -9.25
CA SER A 176 11.83 33.61 -10.31
C SER A 176 11.59 34.97 -9.69
#